data_AF-A0A0B2QFV8-F1
#
_entry.id   AF-A0A0B2QFV8-F1
#
_cell.length_a   1.000
_cell.length_b   1.000
_cell.length_c   1.000
_cell.angle_alpha   90.00
_cell.angle_beta   90.00
_cell.angle_gamma   90.00
#
_symmetry.space_group_name_H-M   'P 1'
#
loop_
_entity.id
_entity.type
_entity.pdbx_description
1 polymer ?
#
loop_
_entity_poly.entity_id
_entity_poly.type
_entity_poly.pdbx_seq_one_letter_code
_entity_poly.pdbx_strand_id
1 'polypeptide(L)'
;MESVFESSHLKVAGRWKDLWKLQVPNKVKVFIWRAVRGCLPTRLRLQTKGVVCTGICPLCLNNLENEWHCLVACPSNLVCWKLAGFWNVIRVQVDSADSFDDLIFRLLARISKAKISQVVMLMWVLWWRSNGKVWEDADRSPSVTVRRATNCLTDWGKCHRRRVSMPQRQISPPQWVKPPLVFAKCNLDAAVFGNQRRFGLGMCLRDSLGRFIIAKSVLVEGMLQPVEAEALGYQYVFFNQIVKLWLIV
;
A
#
# COMPACT_ATOMS: atom_id res chain seq x y z
N MET A 1 21.35 -4.35 25.11
CA MET A 1 21.96 -5.24 24.10
C MET A 1 20.97 -5.26 22.94
N GLU A 2 21.15 -4.37 21.96
CA GLU A 2 20.29 -4.34 20.77
C GLU A 2 20.56 -5.63 19.98
N SER A 3 19.63 -6.57 20.02
CA SER A 3 19.68 -7.72 19.14
C SER A 3 19.51 -7.22 17.72
N VAL A 4 20.60 -7.19 16.96
CA VAL A 4 20.55 -6.97 15.52
C VAL A 4 19.65 -8.07 14.96
N PHE A 5 18.47 -7.70 14.47
CA PHE A 5 17.55 -8.64 13.84
C PHE A 5 18.25 -9.27 12.64
N GLU A 6 18.71 -10.51 12.81
CA GLU A 6 19.42 -11.23 11.77
C GLU A 6 18.43 -11.70 10.69
N SER A 7 18.23 -10.86 9.69
CA SER A 7 17.33 -11.13 8.55
C SER A 7 17.98 -11.99 7.45
N SER A 8 19.08 -12.68 7.77
CA SER A 8 19.81 -13.57 6.87
C SER A 8 18.90 -14.66 6.29
N HIS A 9 18.02 -15.24 7.11
CA HIS A 9 16.99 -16.20 6.71
C HIS A 9 15.96 -15.67 5.70
N LEU A 10 15.82 -14.35 5.55
CA LEU A 10 14.94 -13.74 4.55
C LEU A 10 15.67 -13.47 3.23
N LYS A 11 16.99 -13.63 3.14
CA LYS A 11 17.76 -13.38 1.91
C LYS A 11 17.31 -14.35 0.81
N VAL A 12 16.62 -13.81 -0.18
CA VAL A 12 16.24 -14.51 -1.41
C VAL A 12 17.14 -14.01 -2.54
N ALA A 13 17.87 -14.92 -3.18
CA ALA A 13 18.67 -14.61 -4.37
C ALA A 13 17.75 -14.35 -5.57
N GLY A 14 18.12 -13.44 -6.46
CA GLY A 14 17.35 -13.22 -7.68
C GLY A 14 17.49 -11.85 -8.34
N ARG A 15 16.64 -11.61 -9.34
CA ARG A 15 16.69 -10.45 -10.26
C ARG A 15 16.08 -9.17 -9.67
N TRP A 16 16.51 -8.76 -8.48
CA TRP A 16 15.97 -7.59 -7.78
C TRP A 16 16.07 -6.28 -8.57
N LYS A 17 17.14 -6.10 -9.36
CA LYS A 17 17.33 -4.92 -10.21
C LYS A 17 16.17 -4.76 -11.22
N ASP A 18 15.63 -5.87 -11.72
CA ASP A 18 14.54 -5.84 -12.70
C ASP A 18 13.21 -5.49 -12.04
N LEU A 19 12.97 -5.99 -10.82
CA LEU A 19 11.82 -5.60 -10.02
C LEU A 19 11.78 -4.09 -9.76
N TRP A 20 12.91 -3.49 -9.40
CA TRP A 20 12.96 -2.05 -9.12
C TRP A 20 12.86 -1.17 -10.37
N LYS A 21 13.19 -1.71 -11.56
CA LYS A 21 13.03 -1.04 -12.86
C LYS A 21 11.60 -1.09 -13.44
N LEU A 22 10.68 -1.83 -12.81
CA LEU A 22 9.29 -1.94 -13.27
C LEU A 22 8.61 -0.57 -13.41
N GLN A 23 7.74 -0.45 -14.41
CA GLN A 23 6.94 0.74 -14.68
C GLN A 23 5.57 0.59 -14.01
N VAL A 24 5.57 0.67 -12.68
CA VAL A 24 4.39 0.56 -11.80
C VAL A 24 4.56 1.48 -10.58
N PRO A 25 3.49 1.79 -9.81
CA PRO A 25 3.61 2.52 -8.55
C PRO A 25 4.60 1.86 -7.59
N ASN A 26 5.36 2.66 -6.82
CA ASN A 26 6.33 2.14 -5.84
C ASN A 26 5.68 1.20 -4.82
N LYS A 27 4.42 1.46 -4.42
CA LYS A 27 3.68 0.55 -3.53
C LYS A 27 3.52 -0.87 -4.09
N VAL A 28 3.42 -1.01 -5.41
CA VAL A 28 3.33 -2.31 -6.09
C VAL A 28 4.70 -3.01 -6.08
N LYS A 29 5.80 -2.26 -6.29
CA LYS A 29 7.16 -2.81 -6.17
C LYS A 29 7.44 -3.34 -4.77
N VAL A 30 7.11 -2.55 -3.75
CA VAL A 30 7.23 -2.94 -2.34
C VAL A 30 6.35 -4.14 -2.03
N PHE A 31 5.11 -4.18 -2.55
CA PHE A 31 4.23 -5.34 -2.42
C PHE A 31 4.86 -6.62 -2.97
N ILE A 32 5.36 -6.60 -4.22
CA ILE A 32 6.01 -7.80 -4.80
C ILE A 32 7.28 -8.15 -4.02
N TRP A 33 8.07 -7.17 -3.60
CA TRP A 33 9.24 -7.40 -2.74
C TRP A 33 8.84 -8.12 -1.44
N ARG A 34 7.78 -7.68 -0.75
CA ARG A 34 7.26 -8.36 0.45
C ARG A 34 6.81 -9.77 0.14
N ALA A 35 6.10 -9.99 -0.97
CA ALA A 35 5.62 -11.30 -1.37
C ALA A 35 6.78 -12.28 -1.66
N VAL A 36 7.79 -11.85 -2.43
CA VAL A 36 9.00 -12.64 -2.72
C VAL A 36 9.79 -12.95 -1.45
N ARG A 37 9.79 -12.04 -0.47
CA ARG A 37 10.48 -12.23 0.83
C ARG A 37 9.67 -13.02 1.86
N GLY A 38 8.48 -13.52 1.50
CA GLY A 38 7.60 -14.19 2.47
C GLY A 38 7.12 -13.28 3.61
N CYS A 39 7.03 -11.98 3.34
CA CYS A 39 6.66 -10.92 4.29
C CYS A 39 5.29 -10.30 3.99
N LEU A 40 4.52 -10.94 3.10
CA LEU A 40 3.15 -10.53 2.80
C LEU A 40 2.24 -11.07 3.92
N PRO A 41 1.30 -10.26 4.47
CA PRO A 41 0.46 -10.71 5.58
C PRO A 41 -0.67 -11.61 5.07
N THR A 42 -0.32 -12.82 4.64
CA THR A 42 -1.28 -13.90 4.37
C THR A 42 -1.66 -14.58 5.69
N ARG A 43 -2.78 -15.30 5.76
CA ARG A 43 -3.18 -16.00 6.99
C ARG A 43 -2.11 -16.95 7.52
N LEU A 44 -1.42 -17.71 6.66
CA LEU A 44 -0.30 -18.55 7.13
C LEU A 44 0.82 -17.71 7.75
N ARG A 45 1.18 -16.57 7.15
CA ARG A 45 2.23 -15.70 7.70
C ARG A 45 1.79 -15.06 9.02
N LEU A 46 0.53 -14.65 9.13
CA LEU A 46 -0.03 -14.11 10.37
C LEU A 46 0.03 -15.15 11.51
N GLN A 47 -0.30 -16.42 11.23
CA GLN A 47 -0.17 -17.51 12.20
C GLN A 47 1.28 -17.68 12.68
N THR A 48 2.28 -17.63 11.78
CA THR A 48 3.70 -17.68 12.19
C THR A 48 4.14 -16.50 13.08
N LYS A 49 3.33 -15.44 13.15
CA LYS A 49 3.55 -14.26 13.99
C LYS A 49 2.64 -14.25 15.23
N GLY A 50 1.99 -15.36 15.55
CA GLY A 50 1.15 -15.50 16.74
C GLY A 50 -0.24 -14.87 16.63
N VAL A 51 -0.66 -14.46 15.43
CA VAL A 51 -2.03 -13.96 15.23
C VAL A 51 -2.99 -15.15 15.18
N VAL A 52 -4.00 -15.11 16.04
CA VAL A 52 -5.05 -16.12 16.08
C VAL A 52 -6.02 -15.91 14.91
N CYS A 53 -5.84 -16.70 13.86
CA CYS A 53 -6.74 -16.74 12.71
C CYS A 53 -6.72 -18.13 12.06
N THR A 54 -7.74 -18.44 11.25
CA THR A 54 -7.72 -19.65 10.41
C THR A 54 -6.63 -19.55 9.35
N GLY A 55 -5.99 -20.65 8.96
CA GLY A 55 -5.03 -20.68 7.84
C GLY A 55 -5.68 -20.68 6.45
N ILE A 56 -6.99 -20.90 6.39
CA ILE A 56 -7.76 -21.09 5.15
C ILE A 56 -7.94 -19.78 4.39
N CYS A 57 -7.87 -19.80 3.07
CA CYS A 57 -8.09 -18.64 2.22
C CYS A 57 -9.51 -18.07 2.37
N PRO A 58 -9.68 -16.75 2.58
CA PRO A 58 -10.99 -16.13 2.76
C PRO A 58 -11.84 -16.11 1.47
N LEU A 59 -11.23 -16.33 0.30
CA LEU A 59 -11.92 -16.26 -0.98
C LEU A 59 -12.43 -17.60 -1.49
N CYS A 60 -11.67 -18.69 -1.31
CA CYS A 60 -12.08 -20.02 -1.77
C CYS A 60 -12.54 -20.94 -0.64
N LEU A 61 -12.24 -20.58 0.61
CA LEU A 61 -12.59 -21.35 1.81
C LEU A 61 -12.09 -22.80 1.83
N ASN A 62 -11.13 -23.15 0.96
CA ASN A 62 -10.72 -24.54 0.75
C ASN A 62 -9.23 -24.81 1.08
N ASN A 63 -8.33 -23.93 0.64
CA ASN A 63 -6.88 -24.16 0.75
C ASN A 63 -6.22 -23.18 1.71
N LEU A 64 -5.04 -23.53 2.21
CA LEU A 64 -4.21 -22.64 3.03
C LEU A 64 -3.78 -21.40 2.23
N GLU A 65 -3.85 -20.23 2.87
CA GLU A 65 -3.49 -18.96 2.26
C GLU A 65 -2.01 -18.63 2.45
N ASN A 66 -1.20 -18.97 1.45
CA ASN A 66 0.15 -18.43 1.25
C ASN A 66 0.19 -17.52 0.01
N GLU A 67 1.36 -16.94 -0.27
CA GLU A 67 1.57 -16.01 -1.38
C GLU A 67 1.25 -16.67 -2.74
N TRP A 68 1.62 -17.94 -2.91
CA TRP A 68 1.31 -18.71 -4.12
C TRP A 68 -0.19 -18.89 -4.31
N HIS A 69 -0.89 -19.34 -3.27
CA HIS A 69 -2.31 -19.57 -3.32
C HIS A 69 -3.08 -18.27 -3.55
N CYS A 70 -2.86 -17.24 -2.74
CA CYS A 70 -3.65 -16.03 -2.83
C CYS A 70 -3.40 -15.24 -4.12
N LEU A 71 -2.19 -15.29 -4.69
CA LEU A 71 -1.85 -14.52 -5.89
C LEU A 71 -1.96 -15.31 -7.20
N VAL A 72 -1.91 -16.64 -7.16
CA VAL A 72 -1.83 -17.48 -8.38
C VAL A 72 -2.87 -18.59 -8.38
N ALA A 73 -2.84 -19.50 -7.40
CA ALA A 73 -3.55 -20.79 -7.49
C ALA A 73 -4.98 -20.77 -6.94
N CYS A 74 -5.42 -19.72 -6.23
CA CYS A 74 -6.77 -19.64 -5.69
C CYS A 74 -7.82 -19.67 -6.80
N PRO A 75 -8.78 -20.63 -6.79
CA PRO A 75 -9.80 -20.73 -7.84
C PRO A 75 -10.57 -19.41 -8.06
N SER A 76 -10.92 -18.71 -6.98
CA SER A 76 -11.60 -17.42 -7.04
C SER A 76 -10.78 -16.33 -7.73
N ASN A 77 -9.45 -16.37 -7.64
CA ASN A 77 -8.54 -15.42 -8.29
C ASN A 77 -8.09 -15.89 -9.67
N LEU A 78 -8.11 -17.20 -9.94
CA LEU A 78 -7.88 -17.78 -11.27
C LEU A 78 -8.89 -17.26 -12.30
N VAL A 79 -10.14 -17.02 -11.88
CA VAL A 79 -11.15 -16.35 -12.74
C VAL A 79 -10.67 -14.96 -13.17
N CYS A 80 -10.05 -14.19 -12.28
CA CYS A 80 -9.51 -12.87 -12.61
C CYS A 80 -8.32 -12.97 -13.57
N TRP A 81 -7.44 -13.95 -13.39
CA TRP A 81 -6.33 -14.22 -14.32
C TRP A 81 -6.81 -14.54 -15.74
N LYS A 82 -7.85 -15.37 -15.85
CA LYS A 82 -8.48 -15.72 -17.13
C LYS A 82 -9.17 -14.52 -17.76
N LEU A 83 -9.97 -13.78 -16.98
CA LEU A 83 -10.70 -12.60 -17.45
C LEU A 83 -9.76 -11.47 -17.90
N ALA A 84 -8.61 -11.30 -17.23
CA ALA A 84 -7.58 -10.35 -17.64
C ALA A 84 -6.76 -10.79 -18.85
N GLY A 85 -6.94 -12.03 -19.34
CA GLY A 85 -6.19 -12.58 -20.48
C GLY A 85 -4.73 -12.95 -20.17
N PHE A 86 -4.33 -12.97 -18.89
CA PHE A 86 -2.94 -13.22 -18.50
C PHE A 86 -2.65 -14.66 -18.10
N TRP A 87 -3.67 -15.51 -17.86
CA TRP A 87 -3.44 -16.90 -17.45
C TRP A 87 -2.52 -17.64 -18.42
N ASN A 88 -2.84 -17.60 -19.73
CA ASN A 88 -2.02 -18.25 -20.76
C ASN A 88 -0.63 -17.64 -20.91
N VAL A 89 -0.43 -16.38 -20.48
CA VAL A 89 0.87 -15.69 -20.54
C VAL A 89 1.80 -16.18 -19.43
N ILE A 90 1.26 -16.51 -18.26
CA ILE A 90 2.06 -16.89 -17.08
C ILE A 90 2.10 -18.40 -16.85
N ARG A 91 1.20 -19.17 -17.47
CA ARG A 91 0.98 -20.60 -17.18
C ARG A 91 2.25 -21.43 -17.27
N VAL A 92 3.03 -21.28 -18.34
CA VAL A 92 4.27 -22.05 -18.53
C VAL A 92 5.26 -21.82 -17.37
N GLN A 93 5.32 -20.59 -16.86
CA GLN A 93 6.19 -20.18 -15.78
C GLN A 93 5.65 -20.64 -14.43
N VAL A 94 4.32 -20.63 -14.25
CA VAL A 94 3.65 -21.20 -13.07
C VAL A 94 3.89 -22.70 -12.98
N ASP A 95 3.70 -23.43 -14.07
CA ASP A 95 3.85 -24.89 -14.12
C ASP A 95 5.31 -25.34 -13.92
N SER A 96 6.28 -24.45 -14.17
CA SER A 96 7.72 -24.76 -14.09
C SER A 96 8.43 -24.15 -12.89
N ALA A 97 7.75 -23.40 -12.03
CA ALA A 97 8.38 -22.69 -10.91
C ALA A 97 8.32 -23.52 -9.63
N ASP A 98 9.45 -23.60 -8.93
CA ASP A 98 9.57 -24.40 -7.71
C ASP A 98 9.01 -23.66 -6.48
N SER A 99 9.00 -22.33 -6.54
CA SER A 99 8.58 -21.45 -5.46
C SER A 99 7.98 -20.15 -5.99
N PHE A 100 7.34 -19.37 -5.11
CA PHE A 100 6.77 -18.07 -5.48
C PHE A 100 7.85 -17.06 -5.92
N ASP A 101 9.00 -17.04 -5.25
CA ASP A 101 10.11 -16.20 -5.65
C ASP A 101 10.69 -16.60 -7.02
N ASP A 102 10.88 -17.90 -7.27
CA ASP A 102 11.31 -18.41 -8.59
C ASP A 102 10.31 -17.98 -9.68
N LEU A 103 9.00 -18.14 -9.44
CA LEU A 103 7.96 -17.67 -10.35
C LEU A 103 8.12 -16.18 -10.69
N ILE A 104 8.25 -15.31 -9.68
CA ILE A 104 8.39 -13.86 -9.91
C ILE A 104 9.64 -13.55 -10.72
N PHE A 105 10.78 -14.19 -10.42
CA PHE A 105 12.01 -13.94 -11.17
C PHE A 105 11.96 -14.50 -12.60
N ARG A 106 11.29 -15.63 -12.82
CA ARG A 106 11.00 -16.15 -14.17
C ARG A 106 10.11 -15.21 -14.97
N LEU A 107 9.06 -14.67 -14.35
CA LEU A 107 8.18 -13.69 -14.98
C LEU A 107 8.97 -12.42 -15.36
N LEU A 108 9.76 -11.87 -14.43
CA LEU A 108 10.64 -10.73 -14.70
C LEU A 108 11.63 -10.98 -15.84
N ALA A 109 12.10 -12.22 -16.00
CA ALA A 109 13.06 -12.60 -17.02
C ALA A 109 12.43 -12.85 -18.41
N ARG A 110 11.23 -13.42 -18.47
CA ARG A 110 10.69 -14.05 -19.69
C ARG A 110 9.52 -13.30 -20.32
N ILE A 111 8.89 -12.34 -19.63
CA ILE A 111 7.76 -11.59 -20.20
C ILE A 111 8.12 -10.12 -20.42
N SER A 112 7.48 -9.50 -21.41
CA SER A 112 7.79 -8.13 -21.80
C SER A 112 7.52 -7.11 -20.68
N LYS A 113 8.26 -6.01 -20.66
CA LYS A 113 8.14 -4.93 -19.65
C LYS A 113 6.70 -4.40 -19.49
N ALA A 114 5.95 -4.32 -20.59
CA ALA A 114 4.55 -3.91 -20.58
C ALA A 114 3.66 -4.96 -19.89
N LYS A 115 3.82 -6.24 -20.27
CA LYS A 115 3.04 -7.35 -19.70
C LYS A 115 3.34 -7.56 -18.22
N ILE A 116 4.60 -7.54 -17.81
CA ILE A 116 4.95 -7.72 -16.38
C ILE A 116 4.35 -6.63 -15.51
N SER A 117 4.28 -5.39 -16.00
CA SER A 117 3.67 -4.28 -15.25
C SER A 117 2.17 -4.51 -15.02
N GLN A 118 1.46 -5.10 -16.00
CA GLN A 118 0.06 -5.50 -15.85
C GLN A 118 -0.11 -6.70 -14.92
N VAL A 119 0.75 -7.71 -15.05
CA VAL A 119 0.76 -8.93 -14.22
C VAL A 119 0.95 -8.59 -12.74
N VAL A 120 1.97 -7.80 -12.39
CA VAL A 120 2.22 -7.43 -10.98
C VAL A 120 1.14 -6.49 -10.43
N MET A 121 0.54 -5.65 -11.28
CA MET A 121 -0.61 -4.83 -10.88
C MET A 121 -1.82 -5.70 -10.55
N LEU A 122 -2.10 -6.72 -11.38
CA LEU A 122 -3.17 -7.66 -11.12
C LEU A 122 -2.93 -8.38 -9.80
N MET A 123 -1.73 -8.93 -9.57
CA MET A 123 -1.37 -9.57 -8.29
C MET A 123 -1.62 -8.64 -7.08
N TRP A 124 -1.23 -7.37 -7.17
CA TRP A 124 -1.50 -6.40 -6.11
C TRP A 124 -3.00 -6.21 -5.84
N VAL A 125 -3.81 -6.14 -6.90
CA VAL A 125 -5.27 -6.00 -6.77
C VAL A 125 -5.92 -7.30 -6.26
N LEU A 126 -5.40 -8.49 -6.60
CA LEU A 126 -5.87 -9.76 -6.05
C LEU A 126 -5.64 -9.85 -4.54
N TRP A 127 -4.49 -9.36 -4.07
CA TRP A 127 -4.22 -9.25 -2.64
C TRP A 127 -5.16 -8.22 -1.97
N TRP A 128 -5.37 -7.06 -2.59
CA TRP A 128 -6.34 -6.07 -2.10
C TRP A 128 -7.77 -6.64 -2.02
N ARG A 129 -8.18 -7.44 -3.00
CA ARG A 129 -9.47 -8.15 -3.00
C ARG A 129 -9.56 -9.09 -1.81
N SER A 130 -8.54 -9.93 -1.61
CA SER A 130 -8.47 -10.88 -0.50
C SER A 130 -8.54 -10.17 0.85
N ASN A 131 -7.80 -9.07 1.02
CA ASN A 131 -7.85 -8.25 2.22
C ASN A 131 -9.23 -7.64 2.48
N GLY A 132 -9.88 -7.06 1.47
CA GLY A 132 -11.21 -6.49 1.72
C GLY A 132 -12.25 -7.56 2.04
N LYS A 133 -12.08 -8.81 1.60
CA LYS A 133 -12.93 -9.91 2.10
C LYS A 133 -12.68 -10.18 3.60
N VAL A 134 -11.46 -10.01 4.10
CA VAL A 134 -11.15 -10.19 5.52
C VAL A 134 -11.62 -9.02 6.38
N TRP A 135 -11.41 -7.78 5.93
CA TRP A 135 -11.62 -6.58 6.75
C TRP A 135 -12.99 -5.94 6.59
N GLU A 136 -13.62 -6.10 5.42
CA GLU A 136 -14.87 -5.41 5.05
C GLU A 136 -15.97 -6.41 4.65
N ASP A 137 -15.70 -7.72 4.72
CA ASP A 137 -16.51 -8.80 4.13
C ASP A 137 -16.88 -8.56 2.65
N ALA A 138 -16.09 -7.75 1.95
CA ALA A 138 -16.42 -7.28 0.62
C ALA A 138 -16.26 -8.40 -0.43
N ASP A 139 -17.37 -8.86 -1.01
CA ASP A 139 -17.35 -9.77 -2.14
C ASP A 139 -17.28 -9.01 -3.48
N ARG A 140 -16.05 -8.74 -3.92
CA ARG A 140 -15.81 -7.99 -5.14
C ARG A 140 -15.74 -8.93 -6.33
N SER A 141 -16.56 -8.66 -7.34
CA SER A 141 -16.63 -9.47 -8.55
C SER A 141 -15.30 -9.47 -9.33
N PRO A 142 -15.00 -10.55 -10.08
CA PRO A 142 -13.80 -10.61 -10.93
C PRO A 142 -13.68 -9.45 -11.91
N SER A 143 -14.79 -9.04 -12.54
CA SER A 143 -14.80 -7.94 -13.51
C SER A 143 -14.41 -6.59 -12.90
N VAL A 144 -14.92 -6.28 -11.70
CA VAL A 144 -14.53 -5.07 -10.95
C VAL A 144 -13.06 -5.12 -10.57
N THR A 145 -12.58 -6.29 -10.16
CA THR A 145 -11.18 -6.53 -9.77
C THR A 145 -10.23 -6.31 -10.95
N VAL A 146 -10.50 -6.91 -12.10
CA VAL A 146 -9.69 -6.74 -13.32
C VAL A 146 -9.72 -5.30 -13.82
N ARG A 147 -10.91 -4.68 -13.86
CA ARG A 147 -11.06 -3.27 -14.25
C ARG A 147 -10.26 -2.34 -13.33
N ARG A 148 -10.24 -2.60 -12.01
CA ARG A 148 -9.44 -1.83 -11.06
C ARG A 148 -7.95 -1.94 -11.35
N ALA A 149 -7.44 -3.14 -11.64
CA ALA A 149 -6.03 -3.33 -12.00
C ALA A 149 -5.65 -2.51 -13.25
N THR A 150 -6.48 -2.57 -14.30
CA THR A 150 -6.28 -1.81 -15.54
C THR A 150 -6.31 -0.29 -15.30
N ASN A 151 -7.31 0.20 -14.57
CA ASN A 151 -7.46 1.62 -14.28
C ASN A 151 -6.30 2.15 -13.42
N CYS A 152 -5.95 1.44 -12.34
CA CYS A 152 -4.83 1.83 -11.47
C CYS A 152 -3.50 1.95 -12.22
N LEU A 153 -3.20 1.03 -13.14
CA LEU A 153 -1.98 1.12 -13.95
C LEU A 153 -2.04 2.25 -14.98
N THR A 154 -3.19 2.42 -15.62
CA THR A 154 -3.42 3.46 -16.63
C THR A 154 -3.29 4.86 -16.04
N ASP A 155 -3.96 5.10 -14.91
CA ASP A 155 -3.95 6.38 -14.21
C ASP A 155 -2.58 6.70 -13.66
N TRP A 156 -1.88 5.70 -13.10
CA TRP A 156 -0.48 5.86 -12.71
C TRP A 156 0.39 6.25 -13.90
N GLY A 157 0.24 5.59 -15.06
CA GLY A 157 1.01 5.90 -16.27
C GLY A 157 0.77 7.32 -16.78
N LYS A 158 -0.48 7.81 -16.75
CA LYS A 158 -0.84 9.20 -17.10
C LYS A 158 -0.14 10.20 -16.18
N CYS A 159 -0.23 9.99 -14.86
CA CYS A 159 0.39 10.87 -13.86
C CYS A 159 1.92 10.83 -13.91
N HIS A 160 2.50 9.65 -14.13
CA HIS A 160 3.95 9.48 -14.21
C HIS A 160 4.53 10.18 -15.45
N ARG A 161 3.90 10.03 -16.63
CA ARG A 161 4.30 10.75 -17.84
C ARG A 161 4.20 12.27 -17.67
N ARG A 162 3.14 12.77 -17.05
CA ARG A 162 3.00 14.20 -16.71
C ARG A 162 4.12 14.73 -15.82
N ARG A 163 4.60 13.93 -14.86
CA ARG A 163 5.74 14.31 -14.02
C ARG A 163 7.06 14.36 -14.79
N VAL A 164 7.26 13.46 -15.75
CA VAL A 164 8.48 13.41 -16.57
C VAL A 164 8.49 14.52 -17.64
N SER A 165 7.31 14.90 -18.16
CA SER A 165 7.18 15.96 -19.17
C SER A 165 7.21 17.38 -18.59
N MET A 166 7.01 17.54 -17.28
CA MET A 166 7.25 18.81 -16.61
C MET A 166 8.77 18.99 -16.47
N PRO A 167 9.35 20.14 -16.87
CA PRO A 167 10.73 20.44 -16.50
C PRO A 167 10.87 20.21 -14.99
N GLN A 168 11.82 19.36 -14.59
CA GLN A 168 12.19 19.25 -13.19
C GLN A 168 12.74 20.61 -12.78
N ARG A 169 11.87 21.52 -12.33
CA ARG A 169 12.29 22.49 -11.33
C ARG A 169 12.86 21.64 -10.21
N GLN A 170 14.13 21.86 -9.86
CA GLN A 170 14.71 21.37 -8.63
C GLN A 170 13.85 21.94 -7.49
N ILE A 171 12.77 21.26 -7.16
CA ILE A 171 12.03 21.53 -5.95
C ILE A 171 12.85 20.80 -4.90
N SER A 172 13.78 21.53 -4.29
CA SER A 172 14.29 21.20 -2.96
C SER A 172 13.11 20.68 -2.12
N PRO A 173 13.26 19.59 -1.32
CA PRO A 173 12.18 19.11 -0.47
C PRO A 173 11.57 20.33 0.21
N PRO A 174 10.23 20.51 0.14
CA PRO A 174 9.60 21.78 0.51
C PRO A 174 10.04 22.14 1.91
N GLN A 175 10.99 23.05 2.00
CA GLN A 175 11.49 23.52 3.27
C GLN A 175 10.32 24.26 3.92
N TRP A 176 10.13 24.05 5.20
CA TRP A 176 9.06 24.76 5.90
C TRP A 176 9.28 26.27 5.71
N VAL A 177 8.32 26.95 5.07
CA VAL A 177 8.32 28.41 4.92
C VAL A 177 7.25 29.00 5.83
N LYS A 178 7.61 30.04 6.59
CA LYS A 178 6.67 30.84 7.38
C LYS A 178 5.54 31.41 6.50
N PRO A 179 4.30 31.50 7.00
CA PRO A 179 3.20 32.04 6.21
C PRO A 179 3.38 33.56 6.00
N PRO A 180 2.70 34.17 5.02
CA PRO A 180 2.69 35.62 4.83
C PRO A 180 2.17 36.36 6.07
N LEU A 181 2.44 37.68 6.15
CA LEU A 181 1.85 38.56 7.17
C LEU A 181 0.32 38.36 7.23
N VAL A 182 -0.25 38.46 8.44
CA VAL A 182 -1.65 38.19 8.79
C VAL A 182 -2.14 36.74 8.66
N PHE A 183 -1.30 35.80 8.21
CA PHE A 183 -1.63 34.37 8.19
C PHE A 183 -0.92 33.59 9.29
N ALA A 184 -1.57 32.51 9.74
CA ALA A 184 -0.97 31.47 10.56
C ALA A 184 -0.87 30.17 9.75
N LYS A 185 0.16 29.37 10.01
CA LYS A 185 0.40 28.08 9.36
C LYS A 185 0.18 26.94 10.34
N CYS A 186 -0.71 26.03 9.97
CA CYS A 186 -1.02 24.84 10.74
C CYS A 186 -0.28 23.64 10.14
N ASN A 187 0.59 23.01 10.93
CA ASN A 187 1.21 21.74 10.61
C ASN A 187 0.44 20.62 11.31
N LEU A 188 0.05 19.59 10.56
CA LEU A 188 -0.68 18.43 11.05
C LEU A 188 0.11 17.16 10.79
N ASP A 189 0.08 16.26 11.76
CA ASP A 189 0.65 14.93 11.66
C ASP A 189 -0.28 13.92 12.36
N ALA A 190 -0.30 12.68 11.87
CA ALA A 190 -1.13 11.62 12.40
C ALA A 190 -0.31 10.35 12.65
N ALA A 191 -0.41 9.83 13.87
CA ALA A 191 0.21 8.58 14.28
C ALA A 191 -0.86 7.53 14.50
N VAL A 192 -0.81 6.40 13.80
CA VAL A 192 -1.78 5.32 13.96
C VAL A 192 -1.22 4.24 14.90
N PHE A 193 -1.96 3.95 15.97
CA PHE A 193 -1.63 2.93 16.97
C PHE A 193 -2.52 1.70 16.76
N GLY A 194 -2.21 0.92 15.72
CA GLY A 194 -3.05 -0.21 15.28
C GLY A 194 -3.39 -1.22 16.39
N ASN A 195 -2.46 -1.49 17.30
CA ASN A 195 -2.66 -2.43 18.41
C ASN A 195 -3.63 -1.92 19.48
N GLN A 196 -3.84 -0.61 19.55
CA GLN A 196 -4.68 0.03 20.56
C GLN A 196 -6.01 0.54 19.99
N ARG A 197 -6.28 0.29 18.69
CA ARG A 197 -7.44 0.83 17.96
C ARG A 197 -7.61 2.34 18.14
N ARG A 198 -6.48 3.04 18.14
CA ARG A 198 -6.41 4.48 18.37
C ARG A 198 -5.50 5.11 17.33
N PHE A 199 -5.71 6.41 17.11
CA PHE A 199 -4.77 7.23 16.39
C PHE A 199 -4.58 8.56 17.13
N GLY A 200 -3.34 9.03 17.14
CA GLY A 200 -2.96 10.34 17.63
C GLY A 200 -2.99 11.35 16.49
N LEU A 201 -3.52 12.53 16.76
CA LEU A 201 -3.47 13.69 15.88
C LEU A 201 -2.63 14.76 16.56
N GLY A 202 -1.56 15.20 15.91
CA GLY A 202 -0.71 16.30 16.36
C GLY A 202 -0.92 17.54 15.50
N MET A 203 -1.04 18.70 16.13
CA MET A 203 -1.13 20.00 15.48
C MET A 203 -0.12 20.98 16.07
N CYS A 204 0.50 21.79 15.21
CA CYS A 204 1.26 22.98 15.60
C CYS A 204 0.86 24.17 14.71
N LEU A 205 0.39 25.26 15.32
CA LEU A 205 0.10 26.53 14.66
C LEU A 205 1.24 27.52 14.92
N ARG A 206 1.69 28.19 13.86
CA ARG A 206 2.74 29.23 13.92
C ARG A 206 2.31 30.50 13.20
N ASP A 207 2.73 31.65 13.70
CA ASP A 207 2.42 32.95 13.09
C ASP A 207 3.30 33.25 11.87
N SER A 208 3.09 34.42 11.26
CA SER A 208 3.86 34.94 10.12
C SER A 208 5.34 35.23 10.41
N LEU A 209 5.74 35.31 11.69
CA LEU A 209 7.14 35.36 12.11
C LEU A 209 7.72 33.95 12.36
N GLY A 210 6.90 32.91 12.21
CA GLY A 210 7.24 31.53 12.49
C GLY A 210 7.29 31.20 13.98
N ARG A 211 6.80 32.10 14.83
CA ARG A 211 6.69 31.89 16.28
C ARG A 211 5.55 30.91 16.55
N PHE A 212 5.76 30.08 17.55
CA PHE A 212 4.74 29.19 18.06
C PHE A 212 3.53 29.98 18.58
N ILE A 213 2.32 29.59 18.18
CA ILE A 213 1.06 30.10 18.74
C ILE A 213 0.48 29.07 19.69
N ILE A 214 0.17 27.88 19.18
CA ILE A 214 -0.47 26.81 19.93
C ILE A 214 -0.14 25.45 19.30
N ALA A 215 -0.08 24.41 20.13
CA ALA A 215 -0.09 23.03 19.68
C ALA A 215 -1.19 22.26 20.39
N LYS A 216 -1.67 21.20 19.73
CA LYS A 216 -2.63 20.28 20.30
C LYS A 216 -2.27 18.86 19.92
N SER A 217 -2.42 17.95 20.86
CA SER A 217 -2.43 16.53 20.60
C SER A 217 -3.78 15.97 21.03
N VAL A 218 -4.37 15.10 20.21
CA VAL A 218 -5.59 14.38 20.55
C VAL A 218 -5.38 12.91 20.27
N LEU A 219 -5.77 12.07 21.22
CA LEU A 219 -5.90 10.63 21.00
C LEU A 219 -7.36 10.34 20.72
N VAL A 220 -7.63 9.76 19.55
CA VAL A 220 -8.99 9.42 19.12
C VAL A 220 -9.10 7.91 19.02
N GLU A 221 -10.20 7.36 19.53
CA GLU A 221 -10.54 5.96 19.33
C GLU A 221 -11.07 5.76 17.91
N GLY A 222 -10.48 4.79 17.21
CA GLY A 222 -10.82 4.52 15.82
C GLY A 222 -9.68 3.80 15.10
N MET A 223 -10.06 3.10 14.03
CA MET A 223 -9.11 2.46 13.13
C MET A 223 -9.16 3.15 11.79
N LEU A 224 -8.25 4.10 11.58
CA LEU A 224 -8.08 4.81 10.33
C LEU A 224 -6.71 4.48 9.73
N GLN A 225 -6.63 4.47 8.39
CA GLN A 225 -5.34 4.50 7.71
C GLN A 225 -4.67 5.86 7.96
N PRO A 226 -3.32 5.98 7.90
CA PRO A 226 -2.63 7.25 8.12
C PRO A 226 -3.18 8.41 7.29
N VAL A 227 -3.52 8.17 6.01
CA VAL A 227 -4.09 9.19 5.12
C VAL A 227 -5.50 9.63 5.55
N GLU A 228 -6.29 8.71 6.10
CA GLU A 228 -7.63 9.00 6.61
C GLU A 228 -7.55 9.74 7.95
N ALA A 229 -6.59 9.36 8.81
CA ALA A 229 -6.31 10.05 10.05
C ALA A 229 -5.80 11.49 9.81
N GLU A 230 -4.92 11.70 8.82
CA GLU A 230 -4.49 13.02 8.37
C GLU A 230 -5.69 13.86 7.88
N ALA A 231 -6.57 13.29 7.04
CA ALA A 231 -7.76 13.97 6.54
C ALA A 231 -8.75 14.33 7.67
N LEU A 232 -8.95 13.42 8.63
CA LEU A 232 -9.78 13.66 9.81
C LEU A 232 -9.16 14.72 10.74
N GLY A 233 -7.82 14.78 10.79
CA GLY A 233 -7.06 15.83 11.46
C GLY A 233 -7.46 17.21 10.98
N TYR A 234 -7.59 17.42 9.66
CA TYR A 234 -8.09 18.68 9.11
C TYR A 234 -9.49 19.01 9.61
N GLN A 235 -10.41 18.05 9.63
CA GLN A 235 -11.78 18.26 10.11
C GLN A 235 -11.84 18.64 11.59
N TYR A 236 -11.07 17.95 12.45
CA TYR A 236 -10.98 18.26 13.88
C TYR A 236 -10.41 19.66 14.15
N VAL A 237 -9.44 20.08 13.34
CA VAL A 237 -8.74 21.37 13.49
C VAL A 237 -9.61 22.53 13.02
N PHE A 238 -10.25 22.39 11.86
CA PHE A 238 -11.11 23.43 11.32
C PHE A 238 -12.40 23.60 12.12
N PHE A 239 -13.10 22.51 12.48
CA PHE A 239 -14.41 22.64 13.15
C PHE A 239 -14.35 22.91 14.65
N ASN A 240 -13.36 22.40 15.38
CA ASN A 240 -13.35 22.50 16.85
C ASN A 240 -12.43 23.59 17.43
N GLN A 241 -11.51 24.15 16.65
CA GLN A 241 -10.50 25.10 17.18
C GLN A 241 -10.48 26.42 16.41
N ILE A 242 -10.48 26.40 15.08
CA ILE A 242 -10.43 27.64 14.28
C ILE A 242 -11.76 28.41 14.42
N VAL A 243 -12.92 27.75 14.37
CA VAL A 243 -14.22 28.44 14.58
C VAL A 243 -14.37 29.00 16.01
N LYS A 244 -13.77 28.36 17.03
CA LYS A 244 -13.81 28.87 18.41
C LYS A 244 -12.85 30.04 18.67
N LEU A 245 -11.80 30.19 17.87
CA LEU A 245 -10.89 31.34 17.91
C LEU A 245 -11.45 32.59 17.20
N TRP A 246 -12.54 32.45 16.45
CA TRP A 246 -13.27 33.56 15.80
C TRP A 246 -14.57 33.95 16.52
N LEU A 247 -14.91 33.30 17.65
CA LEU A 247 -16.13 33.58 18.43
C LEU A 247 -15.85 34.08 19.86
N ILE A 248 -14.61 34.43 20.17
CA ILE A 248 -14.25 35.20 21.37
C ILE A 248 -13.19 36.24 20.96
N VAL A 249 -13.63 37.24 20.19
CA VAL A 249 -13.41 38.70 20.30
C VAL A 249 -14.38 39.33 19.30
#